data_AF-A0A7K6GIF3-F1
#
_entry.id   AF-A0A7K6GIF3-F1
#
_cell.length_a   1.000
_cell.length_b   1.000
_cell.length_c   1.000
_cell.angle_alpha   90.00
_cell.angle_beta   90.00
_cell.angle_gamma   90.00
#
_symmetry.space_group_name_H-M   'P 1'
#
loop_
_entity.id
_entity.type
_entity.pdbx_description
1 polymer ?
#
loop_
_entity_poly.entity_id
_entity_poly.type
_entity_poly.pdbx_seq_one_letter_code
_entity_poly.pdbx_strand_id
1 'polypeptide(L)'
;ETAAVRKPRFDASLVLLTRRFMALLKKAPDGVLDLNEVATTLGVRKRRVYDITNVLDGIHLIQKRSKNLIQWIGNNLDQVVGKASEQQNLQDELSDLSAMEEALDELIKDCAHQIFELTDDKENAKYPFKSYIRSIQAFQEQIVIAIRAPEETKLEIPVPKDDRIQVHVKSTKGPIDVYLCEVEKETPGAKTCEDMDTLTYETEPSVCLDEG
;
A
#
# COMPACT_ATOMS: atom_id res chain seq x y z
N GLU A 1 78.74 -7.70 -22.72
CA GLU A 1 77.78 -6.59 -22.92
C GLU A 1 76.37 -7.12 -22.67
N THR A 2 75.84 -6.93 -21.46
CA THR A 2 74.55 -7.49 -21.05
C THR A 2 73.43 -6.56 -21.52
N ALA A 3 72.73 -6.97 -22.57
CA ALA A 3 71.59 -6.25 -23.13
C ALA A 3 70.47 -6.11 -22.07
N ALA A 4 70.18 -4.86 -21.70
CA ALA A 4 69.09 -4.52 -20.80
C ALA A 4 67.75 -4.86 -21.46
N VAL A 5 67.09 -5.91 -20.95
CA VAL A 5 65.71 -6.28 -21.30
C VAL A 5 64.80 -5.11 -20.94
N ARG A 6 64.26 -4.43 -21.94
CA ARG A 6 63.27 -3.36 -21.77
C ARG A 6 61.97 -3.99 -21.23
N LYS A 7 61.70 -3.80 -19.94
CA LYS A 7 60.42 -4.19 -19.33
C LYS A 7 59.26 -3.50 -20.05
N PRO A 8 58.20 -4.22 -20.44
CA PRO A 8 57.07 -3.64 -21.17
C PRO A 8 56.37 -2.57 -20.32
N ARG A 9 55.96 -1.46 -20.96
CA ARG A 9 55.32 -0.28 -20.33
C ARG A 9 54.02 -0.57 -19.56
N PHE A 10 53.48 -1.79 -19.67
CA PHE A 10 52.21 -2.20 -19.05
C PHE A 10 52.28 -2.37 -17.53
N ASP A 11 53.48 -2.65 -16.99
CA ASP A 11 53.70 -2.88 -15.55
C ASP A 11 53.48 -1.62 -14.68
N ALA A 12 53.39 -0.44 -15.31
CA ALA A 12 53.15 0.85 -14.65
C ALA A 12 51.83 1.51 -15.07
N SER A 13 50.90 0.75 -15.68
CA SER A 13 49.60 1.29 -16.08
C SER A 13 48.76 1.71 -14.87
N LEU A 14 48.03 2.82 -15.00
CA LEU A 14 47.16 3.32 -13.93
C LEU A 14 46.10 2.27 -13.56
N VAL A 15 45.58 1.52 -14.52
CA VAL A 15 44.61 0.44 -14.30
C VAL A 15 45.16 -0.63 -13.36
N LEU A 16 46.40 -1.09 -13.56
CA LEU A 16 47.03 -2.08 -12.70
C LEU A 16 47.27 -1.52 -11.29
N LEU A 17 47.71 -0.26 -11.20
CA LEU A 17 47.90 0.43 -9.92
C LEU A 17 46.58 0.58 -9.17
N THR A 18 45.49 0.95 -9.85
CA THR A 18 44.15 1.03 -9.26
C THR A 18 43.69 -0.32 -8.73
N ARG A 19 43.88 -1.41 -9.48
CA ARG A 19 43.53 -2.77 -8.99
C ARG A 19 44.28 -3.14 -7.72
N ARG A 20 45.60 -2.90 -7.67
CA ARG A 20 46.42 -3.17 -6.49
C ARG A 20 46.08 -2.24 -5.32
N PHE A 21 45.82 -0.97 -5.61
CA PHE A 21 45.34 0.01 -4.63
C PHE A 21 44.03 -0.45 -3.98
N MET A 22 43.06 -0.88 -4.80
CA MET A 22 41.78 -1.41 -4.30
C MET A 22 41.98 -2.66 -3.45
N ALA A 23 42.93 -3.53 -3.78
CA ALA A 23 43.25 -4.70 -2.96
C ALA A 23 43.82 -4.31 -1.58
N LEU A 24 44.67 -3.28 -1.52
CA LEU A 24 45.16 -2.73 -0.25
C LEU A 24 44.03 -2.10 0.55
N LEU A 25 43.13 -1.37 -0.12
CA LEU A 25 41.98 -0.74 0.51
C LEU A 25 41.02 -1.74 1.16
N LYS A 26 40.77 -2.89 0.53
CA LYS A 26 39.97 -3.98 1.10
C LYS A 26 40.63 -4.64 2.31
N LYS A 27 41.97 -4.71 2.34
CA LYS A 27 42.71 -5.37 3.42
C LYS A 27 42.91 -4.45 4.63
N ALA A 28 42.75 -3.14 4.46
CA ALA A 28 43.02 -2.17 5.50
C ALA A 28 41.93 -2.15 6.57
N PRO A 29 42.29 -2.12 7.87
CA PRO A 29 41.33 -1.99 8.95
C PRO A 29 40.58 -0.65 8.85
N ASP A 30 39.27 -0.67 9.10
CA ASP A 30 38.36 0.49 9.05
C ASP A 30 38.32 1.25 7.71
N GLY A 31 38.83 0.62 6.63
CA GLY A 31 38.92 1.21 5.31
C GLY A 31 39.86 2.40 5.22
N VAL A 32 40.80 2.56 6.17
CA VAL A 32 41.74 3.69 6.22
C VAL A 32 43.08 3.33 5.58
N LEU A 33 43.56 4.16 4.64
CA LEU A 33 44.81 3.95 3.90
C LEU A 33 45.80 5.10 4.10
N ASP A 34 47.06 4.78 4.41
CA ASP A 34 48.18 5.74 4.36
C ASP A 34 48.79 5.81 2.96
N LEU A 35 48.76 7.01 2.37
CA LEU A 35 49.28 7.27 1.03
C LEU A 35 50.80 7.04 0.91
N ASN A 36 51.57 7.15 2.00
CA ASN A 36 53.01 6.82 2.03
C ASN A 36 53.25 5.32 1.93
N GLU A 37 52.49 4.55 2.71
CA GLU A 37 52.59 3.10 2.74
C GLU A 37 52.19 2.51 1.39
N VAL A 38 51.11 3.03 0.81
CA VAL A 38 50.62 2.64 -0.52
C VAL A 38 51.64 2.95 -1.60
N ALA A 39 52.28 4.13 -1.57
CA ALA A 39 53.31 4.50 -2.53
C ALA A 39 54.51 3.53 -2.47
N THR A 40 54.93 3.16 -1.25
CA THR A 40 56.01 2.19 -1.00
C THR A 40 55.60 0.80 -1.49
N THR A 41 54.39 0.35 -1.16
CA THR A 41 53.88 -0.99 -1.46
C THR A 41 53.65 -1.20 -2.95
N LEU A 42 53.16 -0.18 -3.65
CA LEU A 42 52.98 -0.20 -5.10
C LEU A 42 54.28 0.08 -5.86
N GLY A 43 55.36 0.50 -5.18
CA GLY A 43 56.64 0.83 -5.80
C GLY A 43 56.56 2.05 -6.72
N VAL A 44 55.66 3.00 -6.43
CA VAL A 44 55.40 4.17 -7.28
C VAL A 44 55.58 5.48 -6.53
N ARG A 45 55.79 6.57 -7.27
CA ARG A 45 55.84 7.93 -6.70
C ARG A 45 54.44 8.35 -6.22
N LYS A 46 54.37 9.14 -5.13
CA LYS A 46 53.11 9.71 -4.58
C LYS A 46 52.19 10.35 -5.64
N ARG A 47 52.77 10.94 -6.68
CA ARG A 47 52.01 11.52 -7.80
C ARG A 47 51.04 10.53 -8.44
N ARG A 48 51.40 9.24 -8.57
CA ARG A 48 50.53 8.20 -9.15
C ARG A 48 49.42 7.77 -8.22
N VAL A 49 49.66 7.79 -6.91
CA VAL A 49 48.62 7.56 -5.91
C VAL A 49 47.56 8.66 -6.00
N TYR A 50 47.97 9.92 -6.20
CA TYR A 50 47.03 11.03 -6.37
C TYR A 50 46.15 10.93 -7.61
N ASP A 51 46.65 10.35 -8.72
CA ASP A 51 45.80 10.10 -9.89
C ASP A 51 44.63 9.17 -9.54
N ILE A 52 44.87 8.17 -8.70
CA ILE A 52 43.84 7.21 -8.27
C ILE A 52 42.90 7.88 -7.25
N THR A 53 43.44 8.55 -6.24
CA THR A 53 42.62 9.18 -5.20
C THR A 53 41.76 10.31 -5.76
N ASN A 54 42.24 11.10 -6.72
CA ASN A 54 41.43 12.19 -7.30
C ASN A 54 40.22 11.65 -8.06
N VAL A 55 40.35 10.52 -8.74
CA VAL A 55 39.22 9.88 -9.41
C VAL A 55 38.23 9.36 -8.38
N LEU A 56 38.71 8.62 -7.36
CA LEU A 56 37.86 8.06 -6.31
C LEU A 56 37.17 9.13 -5.45
N ASP A 57 37.84 10.25 -5.19
CA ASP A 57 37.30 11.41 -4.48
C ASP A 57 36.28 12.16 -5.36
N GLY A 58 36.55 12.26 -6.67
CA GLY A 58 35.63 12.85 -7.65
C GLY A 58 34.32 12.08 -7.82
N ILE A 59 34.31 10.78 -7.53
CA ILE A 59 33.09 9.94 -7.46
C ILE A 59 32.63 9.69 -6.01
N HIS A 60 33.21 10.40 -5.04
CA HIS A 60 32.83 10.37 -3.63
C HIS A 60 32.87 8.99 -2.95
N LEU A 61 33.77 8.11 -3.37
CA LEU A 61 33.96 6.79 -2.73
C LEU A 61 35.02 6.80 -1.62
N ILE A 62 35.82 7.85 -1.54
CA ILE A 62 36.81 8.07 -0.47
C ILE A 62 36.66 9.45 0.14
N GLN A 63 37.15 9.62 1.36
CA GLN A 63 37.26 10.90 2.05
C GLN A 63 38.64 11.07 2.64
N LYS A 64 39.12 12.31 2.65
CA LYS A 64 40.37 12.69 3.28
C LYS A 64 40.20 12.80 4.80
N ARG A 65 40.81 11.89 5.56
CA ARG A 65 40.89 11.95 7.03
C ARG A 65 42.02 12.87 7.50
N SER A 66 43.17 12.85 6.83
CA SER A 66 44.32 13.70 7.13
C SER A 66 45.19 13.94 5.89
N LYS A 67 46.32 14.65 6.03
CA LYS A 67 47.23 14.93 4.89
C LYS A 67 47.73 13.66 4.20
N ASN A 68 47.93 12.57 4.94
CA ASN A 68 48.42 11.30 4.40
C ASN A 68 47.42 10.15 4.56
N LEU A 69 46.26 10.35 5.18
CA LEU A 69 45.26 9.32 5.41
C LEU A 69 43.99 9.60 4.61
N ILE A 70 43.55 8.58 3.90
CA ILE A 70 42.24 8.54 3.26
C ILE A 70 41.40 7.43 3.91
N GLN A 71 40.09 7.54 3.82
CA GLN A 71 39.17 6.49 4.23
C GLN A 71 38.19 6.17 3.10
N TRP A 72 37.91 4.89 2.92
CA TRP A 72 36.81 4.43 2.07
C TRP A 72 35.45 4.76 2.70
N ILE A 73 34.62 5.49 1.97
CA ILE A 73 33.22 5.80 2.34
C ILE A 73 32.22 5.05 1.46
N GLY A 74 32.68 4.49 0.33
CA GLY A 74 31.82 3.65 -0.50
C GLY A 74 31.18 2.51 0.30
N ASN A 75 29.98 2.09 -0.11
CA ASN A 75 29.33 0.90 0.43
C ASN A 75 30.37 -0.25 0.45
N ASN A 76 30.50 -0.93 1.58
CA ASN A 76 31.48 -2.03 1.75
C ASN A 76 31.39 -2.96 0.54
N LEU A 77 32.50 -3.19 -0.15
CA LEU A 77 32.49 -4.04 -1.34
C LEU A 77 32.10 -5.50 -0.98
N ASP A 78 32.26 -5.88 0.28
CA ASP A 78 31.80 -7.15 0.84
C ASP A 78 30.28 -7.18 1.13
N GLN A 79 29.62 -6.02 1.27
CA GLN A 79 28.15 -5.95 1.34
C GLN A 79 27.47 -6.31 0.03
N VAL A 80 28.18 -6.34 -1.11
CA VAL A 80 27.59 -6.85 -2.37
C VAL A 80 27.29 -8.35 -2.28
N VAL A 81 28.03 -9.10 -1.45
CA VAL A 81 27.82 -10.54 -1.27
C VAL A 81 26.78 -10.82 -0.17
N GLY A 82 26.71 -9.99 0.89
CA GLY A 82 25.72 -10.11 1.97
C GLY A 82 24.34 -9.53 1.62
N LYS A 83 24.27 -8.49 0.78
CA LYS A 83 22.99 -7.89 0.35
C LYS A 83 22.27 -8.69 -0.71
N ALA A 84 22.90 -9.66 -1.36
CA ALA A 84 22.21 -10.53 -2.30
C ALA A 84 21.10 -11.31 -1.60
N SER A 85 21.35 -11.82 -0.39
CA SER A 85 20.35 -12.53 0.41
C SER A 85 19.28 -11.61 0.99
N GLU A 86 19.64 -10.43 1.50
CA GLU A 86 18.64 -9.45 1.98
C GLU A 86 17.76 -8.93 0.82
N GLN A 87 18.37 -8.66 -0.34
CA GLN A 87 17.65 -8.24 -1.52
C GLN A 87 16.78 -9.37 -2.07
N GLN A 88 17.21 -10.64 -2.00
CA GLN A 88 16.38 -11.78 -2.36
C GLN A 88 15.18 -11.91 -1.41
N ASN A 89 15.40 -11.85 -0.09
CA ASN A 89 14.32 -11.92 0.90
C ASN A 89 13.29 -10.80 0.72
N LEU A 90 13.74 -9.57 0.45
CA LEU A 90 12.84 -8.44 0.17
C LEU A 90 12.08 -8.61 -1.15
N GLN A 91 12.69 -9.22 -2.16
CA GLN A 91 12.01 -9.54 -3.42
C GLN A 91 10.96 -10.62 -3.23
N ASP A 92 11.26 -11.63 -2.41
CA ASP A 92 10.32 -12.69 -2.06
C ASP A 92 9.14 -12.12 -1.26
N GLU A 93 9.40 -11.26 -0.26
CA GLU A 93 8.35 -10.57 0.50
C GLU A 93 7.48 -9.66 -0.38
N LEU A 94 8.07 -8.95 -1.34
CA LEU A 94 7.31 -8.15 -2.32
C LEU A 94 6.43 -9.04 -3.21
N SER A 95 6.93 -10.21 -3.61
CA SER A 95 6.15 -11.18 -4.40
C SER A 95 4.97 -11.72 -3.60
N ASP A 96 5.17 -12.06 -2.33
CA ASP A 96 4.12 -12.55 -1.44
C ASP A 96 3.04 -11.48 -1.20
N LEU A 97 3.47 -10.23 -0.96
CA LEU A 97 2.56 -9.10 -0.79
C LEU A 97 1.75 -8.83 -2.07
N SER A 98 2.38 -8.89 -3.24
CA SER A 98 1.69 -8.72 -4.51
C SER A 98 0.65 -9.82 -4.77
N ALA A 99 0.97 -11.08 -4.42
CA ALA A 99 0.01 -12.17 -4.53
C ALA A 99 -1.17 -12.01 -3.56
N MET A 100 -0.94 -11.47 -2.37
CA MET A 100 -2.00 -11.16 -1.41
C MET A 100 -2.90 -10.01 -1.89
N GLU A 101 -2.30 -8.96 -2.46
CA GLU A 101 -3.05 -7.84 -3.06
C GLU A 101 -3.97 -8.32 -4.18
N GLU A 102 -3.46 -9.12 -5.11
CA GLU A 102 -4.25 -9.70 -6.21
C GLU A 102 -5.42 -10.56 -5.69
N ALA A 103 -5.18 -11.35 -4.64
CA ALA A 103 -6.23 -12.15 -4.02
C ALA A 103 -7.32 -11.30 -3.37
N LEU A 104 -6.94 -10.19 -2.71
CA LEU A 104 -7.90 -9.25 -2.13
C LEU A 104 -8.73 -8.53 -3.20
N ASP A 105 -8.08 -8.13 -4.30
CA ASP A 105 -8.76 -7.46 -5.41
C ASP A 105 -9.79 -8.39 -6.08
N GLU A 106 -9.48 -9.68 -6.26
CA GLU A 106 -10.47 -10.64 -6.77
C GLU A 106 -11.63 -10.85 -5.79
N LEU A 107 -11.39 -10.89 -4.48
CA LEU A 107 -12.48 -10.95 -3.48
C LEU A 107 -13.36 -9.69 -3.51
N ILE A 108 -12.76 -8.50 -3.62
CA ILE A 108 -13.49 -7.23 -3.72
C ILE A 108 -14.39 -7.24 -4.95
N LYS A 109 -13.85 -7.71 -6.08
CA LYS A 109 -14.57 -7.83 -7.35
C LYS A 109 -15.71 -8.83 -7.27
N ASP A 110 -15.49 -10.00 -6.67
CA ASP A 110 -16.53 -11.01 -6.46
C ASP A 110 -17.65 -10.47 -5.56
N CYS A 111 -17.31 -9.82 -4.45
CA CYS A 111 -18.30 -9.19 -3.57
C CYS A 111 -19.08 -8.08 -4.29
N ALA A 112 -18.40 -7.22 -5.06
CA ALA A 112 -19.04 -6.17 -5.84
C ALA A 112 -20.00 -6.76 -6.88
N HIS A 113 -19.61 -7.86 -7.54
CA HIS A 113 -20.45 -8.56 -8.50
C HIS A 113 -21.69 -9.16 -7.84
N GLN A 114 -21.54 -9.83 -6.69
CA GLN A 114 -22.67 -10.38 -5.93
C GLN A 114 -23.67 -9.29 -5.51
N ILE A 115 -23.18 -8.14 -5.04
CA ILE A 115 -24.04 -6.99 -4.69
C ILE A 115 -24.78 -6.49 -5.94
N PHE A 116 -24.10 -6.41 -7.08
CA PHE A 116 -24.70 -5.96 -8.33
C PHE A 116 -25.81 -6.92 -8.79
N GLU A 117 -25.55 -8.23 -8.82
CA GLU A 117 -26.53 -9.25 -9.20
C GLU A 117 -27.78 -9.20 -8.29
N LEU A 118 -27.58 -9.07 -6.97
CA LEU A 118 -28.68 -8.93 -6.01
C LEU A 118 -29.48 -7.62 -6.21
N THR A 119 -28.83 -6.55 -6.63
CA THR A 119 -29.47 -5.23 -6.76
C THR A 119 -30.16 -5.04 -8.12
N ASP A 120 -29.66 -5.68 -9.19
CA ASP A 120 -30.23 -5.62 -10.54
C ASP A 120 -31.36 -6.63 -10.77
N ASP A 121 -31.53 -7.61 -9.87
CA ASP A 121 -32.66 -8.54 -9.90
C ASP A 121 -34.00 -7.80 -9.72
N LYS A 122 -34.86 -7.89 -10.75
CA LYS A 122 -36.19 -7.28 -10.80
C LYS A 122 -37.15 -7.83 -9.75
N GLU A 123 -36.93 -9.05 -9.28
CA GLU A 123 -37.71 -9.62 -8.18
C GLU A 123 -37.34 -8.97 -6.84
N ASN A 124 -36.09 -8.53 -6.67
CA ASN A 124 -35.63 -7.83 -5.48
C ASN A 124 -36.12 -6.37 -5.42
N ALA A 125 -36.44 -5.76 -6.56
CA ALA A 125 -37.06 -4.45 -6.64
C ALA A 125 -38.49 -4.40 -6.04
N LYS A 126 -39.11 -5.56 -5.83
CA LYS A 126 -40.49 -5.70 -5.33
C LYS A 126 -40.58 -5.72 -3.80
N TYR A 127 -39.48 -5.84 -3.06
CA TYR A 127 -39.53 -5.86 -1.61
C TYR A 127 -39.97 -4.50 -1.04
N PRO A 128 -40.99 -4.45 -0.18
CA PRO A 128 -41.46 -3.19 0.39
C PRO A 128 -40.48 -2.69 1.46
N PHE A 129 -39.52 -1.84 1.06
CA PHE A 129 -38.59 -1.16 1.98
C PHE A 129 -39.29 -0.47 3.17
N LYS A 130 -40.54 -0.02 2.98
CA LYS A 130 -41.33 0.66 4.00
C LYS A 130 -41.70 -0.23 5.20
N SER A 131 -41.96 -1.52 5.01
CA SER A 131 -42.27 -2.44 6.13
C SER A 131 -41.01 -2.83 6.90
N TYR A 132 -39.87 -2.94 6.21
CA TYR A 132 -38.58 -3.23 6.83
C TYR A 132 -38.08 -2.09 7.71
N ILE A 133 -38.18 -0.84 7.26
CA ILE A 133 -37.76 0.33 8.06
C ILE A 133 -38.53 0.41 9.39
N ARG A 134 -39.80 -0.05 9.40
CA ARG A 134 -40.65 -0.09 10.60
C ARG A 134 -40.27 -1.19 11.60
N SER A 135 -39.71 -2.31 11.15
CA SER A 135 -39.34 -3.41 12.06
C SER A 135 -38.05 -3.14 12.84
N ILE A 136 -37.30 -2.09 12.48
CA ILE A 136 -36.06 -1.70 13.15
C ILE A 136 -36.39 -1.07 14.52
N GLN A 137 -36.06 -1.78 15.60
CA GLN A 137 -36.35 -1.37 16.98
C GLN A 137 -35.77 0.00 17.34
N ALA A 138 -34.63 0.39 16.74
CA ALA A 138 -33.98 1.68 16.99
C ALA A 138 -34.82 2.90 16.59
N PHE A 139 -35.82 2.73 15.73
CA PHE A 139 -36.68 3.82 15.23
C PHE A 139 -38.06 3.85 15.88
N GLN A 140 -38.30 3.03 16.90
CA GLN A 140 -39.56 3.07 17.66
C GLN A 140 -39.74 4.46 18.30
N GLU A 141 -40.97 4.98 18.21
CA GLU A 141 -41.38 6.29 18.77
C GLU A 141 -40.67 7.53 18.19
N GLN A 142 -39.94 7.40 17.08
CA GLN A 142 -39.26 8.51 16.40
C GLN A 142 -39.96 8.87 15.08
N ILE A 143 -39.79 10.13 14.66
CA ILE A 143 -40.22 10.58 13.33
C ILE A 143 -39.18 10.14 12.31
N VAL A 144 -39.54 9.22 11.42
CA VAL A 144 -38.65 8.73 10.36
C VAL A 144 -39.06 9.34 9.02
N ILE A 145 -38.11 10.02 8.39
CA ILE A 145 -38.25 10.61 7.05
C ILE A 145 -37.38 9.80 6.08
N ALA A 146 -38.01 9.11 5.13
CA ALA A 146 -37.31 8.36 4.09
C ALA A 146 -37.19 9.22 2.83
N ILE A 147 -35.96 9.44 2.36
CA ILE A 147 -35.65 10.24 1.16
C ILE A 147 -35.16 9.29 0.07
N ARG A 148 -35.87 9.25 -1.06
CA ARG A 148 -35.46 8.53 -2.27
C ARG A 148 -35.04 9.55 -3.31
N ALA A 149 -33.78 9.48 -3.72
CA ALA A 149 -33.20 10.42 -4.67
C ALA A 149 -32.36 9.66 -5.71
N PRO A 150 -32.22 10.20 -6.93
CA PRO A 150 -31.38 9.58 -7.96
C PRO A 150 -29.90 9.70 -7.59
N GLU A 151 -29.05 8.99 -8.33
CA GLU A 151 -27.60 9.06 -8.21
C GLU A 151 -27.07 10.51 -8.27
N GLU A 152 -25.92 10.72 -7.63
CA GLU A 152 -25.25 12.04 -7.51
C GLU A 152 -26.06 13.12 -6.76
N THR A 153 -27.11 12.75 -6.03
CA THR A 153 -27.80 13.68 -5.14
C THR A 153 -26.91 14.09 -3.97
N LYS A 154 -26.79 15.39 -3.73
CA LYS A 154 -26.00 15.97 -2.64
C LYS A 154 -26.88 16.21 -1.42
N LEU A 155 -26.41 15.73 -0.26
CA LEU A 155 -27.00 15.96 1.06
C LEU A 155 -26.04 16.84 1.88
N GLU A 156 -26.50 18.03 2.27
CA GLU A 156 -25.72 18.98 3.07
C GLU A 156 -26.46 19.32 4.36
N ILE A 157 -25.77 19.17 5.49
CA ILE A 157 -26.26 19.54 6.82
C ILE A 157 -25.41 20.72 7.30
N PRO A 158 -25.82 21.98 7.05
CA PRO A 158 -25.10 23.14 7.55
C PRO A 158 -25.06 23.17 9.08
N VAL A 159 -24.04 23.81 9.62
CA VAL A 159 -23.90 24.02 11.07
C VAL A 159 -25.16 24.73 11.61
N PRO A 160 -25.81 24.19 12.64
CA PRO A 160 -27.01 24.79 13.20
C PRO A 160 -26.76 26.23 13.65
N LYS A 161 -27.65 27.14 13.27
CA LYS A 161 -27.71 28.51 13.81
C LYS A 161 -29.05 28.65 14.54
N ASP A 162 -29.02 29.21 15.75
CA ASP A 162 -30.22 29.52 16.54
C ASP A 162 -31.18 28.31 16.71
N ASP A 163 -30.65 27.19 17.21
CA ASP A 163 -31.38 25.94 17.54
C ASP A 163 -32.19 25.29 16.38
N ARG A 164 -31.94 25.70 15.13
CA ARG A 164 -32.53 25.07 13.93
C ARG A 164 -31.52 24.21 13.19
N ILE A 165 -31.85 22.93 13.03
CA ILE A 165 -31.17 22.01 12.13
C ILE A 165 -31.85 22.10 10.77
N GLN A 166 -31.06 22.34 9.72
CA GLN A 166 -31.53 22.35 8.34
C GLN A 166 -30.85 21.23 7.57
N VAL A 167 -31.60 20.59 6.67
CA VAL A 167 -31.09 19.54 5.78
C VAL A 167 -31.36 20.00 4.34
N HIS A 168 -30.30 20.17 3.56
CA HIS A 168 -30.40 20.56 2.15
C HIS A 168 -30.15 19.34 1.27
N VAL A 169 -31.09 19.04 0.38
CA VAL A 169 -30.97 17.95 -0.59
C VAL A 169 -31.07 18.53 -1.99
N LYS A 170 -30.07 18.29 -2.83
CA LYS A 170 -30.00 18.82 -4.19
C LYS A 170 -29.67 17.72 -5.19
N SER A 171 -30.54 17.54 -6.17
CA SER A 171 -30.32 16.62 -7.29
C SER A 171 -30.19 17.36 -8.62
N THR A 172 -29.36 16.84 -9.51
CA THR A 172 -29.17 17.32 -10.89
C THR A 172 -29.69 16.34 -11.94
N LYS A 173 -30.03 15.11 -11.53
CA LYS A 173 -30.37 13.99 -12.43
C LYS A 173 -31.85 13.55 -12.37
N GLY A 174 -32.66 14.11 -11.46
CA GLY A 174 -34.08 13.76 -11.37
C GLY A 174 -34.79 14.34 -10.13
N PRO A 175 -36.09 14.03 -9.98
CA PRO A 175 -36.87 14.44 -8.80
C PRO A 175 -36.43 13.68 -7.54
N ILE A 176 -36.66 14.29 -6.38
CA ILE A 176 -36.42 13.69 -5.07
C ILE A 176 -37.79 13.39 -4.45
N ASP A 177 -38.01 12.14 -4.07
CA ASP A 177 -39.22 11.72 -3.35
C ASP A 177 -38.95 11.67 -1.85
N VAL A 178 -39.88 12.21 -1.06
CA VAL A 178 -39.78 12.23 0.42
C VAL A 178 -41.02 11.58 1.00
N TYR A 179 -40.82 10.62 1.90
CA TYR A 179 -41.89 9.87 2.58
C TYR A 179 -41.77 10.04 4.08
N LEU A 180 -42.92 10.27 4.72
CA LEU A 180 -43.03 10.18 6.18
C LEU A 180 -43.42 8.74 6.53
N CYS A 181 -42.55 8.07 7.30
CA CYS A 181 -42.83 6.73 7.81
C CYS A 181 -43.62 6.87 9.12
N GLU A 182 -44.93 7.11 9.00
CA GLU A 182 -45.80 7.19 10.17
C GLU A 182 -45.94 5.82 10.85
N VAL A 183 -45.86 5.82 12.18
CA VAL A 183 -46.34 4.75 13.04
C VAL A 183 -47.82 5.04 13.27
N GLU A 184 -48.71 4.29 12.64
CA GLU A 184 -50.11 4.30 13.06
C GLU A 184 -50.13 3.79 14.50
N LYS A 185 -50.30 4.72 15.45
CA LYS A 185 -50.73 4.34 16.79
C LYS A 185 -52.14 3.80 16.60
N GLU A 186 -52.30 2.50 16.79
CA GLU A 186 -53.62 1.88 16.88
C GLU A 186 -54.47 2.73 17.82
N THR A 187 -55.49 3.38 17.26
CA THR A 187 -56.54 4.00 18.07
C THR A 187 -57.47 2.87 18.47
N PRO A 188 -57.65 2.59 19.78
CA PRO A 188 -58.59 1.57 20.20
C PRO A 188 -60.00 2.14 20.04
N GLY A 189 -60.61 1.90 18.87
CA GLY A 189 -62.06 2.02 18.71
C GLY A 189 -62.55 2.63 17.40
N ALA A 190 -62.69 1.81 16.36
CA ALA A 190 -63.87 1.77 15.49
C ALA A 190 -63.80 0.49 14.63
N LYS A 191 -64.92 -0.24 14.61
CA LYS A 191 -65.04 -1.59 14.04
C LYS A 191 -65.20 -1.59 12.51
N THR A 192 -64.68 -2.67 11.91
CA THR A 192 -65.14 -3.42 10.72
C THR A 192 -65.28 -2.70 9.38
N CYS A 193 -64.60 -3.24 8.35
CA CYS A 193 -65.21 -4.03 7.28
C CYS A 193 -64.17 -4.98 6.67
N GLU A 194 -64.64 -6.15 6.26
CA GLU A 194 -63.92 -7.35 5.84
C GLU A 194 -63.19 -7.16 4.51
N ASP A 195 -62.00 -7.74 4.35
CA ASP A 195 -61.85 -8.77 3.31
C ASP A 195 -60.71 -9.75 3.64
N MET A 196 -61.05 -11.02 3.50
CA MET A 196 -60.21 -12.20 3.69
C MET A 196 -59.23 -12.27 2.53
N ASP A 197 -57.93 -12.43 2.78
CA ASP A 197 -57.25 -13.50 2.07
C ASP A 197 -56.13 -14.12 2.90
N THR A 198 -56.21 -15.44 2.93
CA THR A 198 -55.44 -16.34 3.77
C THR A 198 -54.22 -16.75 2.97
N LEU A 199 -53.00 -16.55 3.49
CA LEU A 199 -51.87 -17.37 3.07
C LEU A 199 -51.17 -17.93 4.30
N THR A 200 -51.39 -19.22 4.48
CA THR A 200 -50.79 -20.14 5.44
C THR A 200 -49.27 -20.15 5.33
N TYR A 201 -48.57 -19.87 6.42
CA TYR A 201 -47.18 -20.27 6.59
C TYR A 201 -47.15 -21.73 7.03
N GLU A 202 -46.82 -22.63 6.12
CA GLU A 202 -46.40 -23.97 6.51
C GLU A 202 -45.00 -23.89 7.12
N THR A 203 -44.94 -24.26 8.39
CA THR A 203 -43.73 -24.65 9.11
C THR A 203 -43.52 -26.13 8.84
N GLU A 204 -42.35 -26.51 8.33
CA GLU A 204 -41.86 -27.89 8.44
C GLU A 204 -40.36 -27.90 8.82
N PRO A 205 -39.88 -28.96 9.49
CA PRO A 205 -38.89 -28.86 10.56
C PRO A 205 -37.48 -29.36 10.21
N SER A 206 -36.54 -28.98 11.09
CA SER A 206 -35.36 -29.74 11.57
C SER A 206 -34.94 -30.99 10.81
N VAL A 207 -33.72 -30.98 10.26
CA VAL A 207 -32.92 -32.20 10.02
C VAL A 207 -31.55 -32.06 10.68
N CYS A 208 -31.21 -33.11 11.42
CA CYS A 208 -30.09 -33.25 12.33
C CYS A 208 -28.71 -33.28 11.65
N LEU A 209 -27.71 -32.88 12.44
CA LEU A 209 -26.29 -33.19 12.26
C LEU A 209 -26.07 -34.71 12.36
N ASP A 210 -25.27 -35.26 11.45
CA ASP A 210 -24.64 -36.57 11.62
C ASP A 210 -23.12 -36.38 11.44
N GLU A 211 -22.39 -36.55 12.53
CA GLU A 211 -20.95 -36.82 12.52
C GLU A 211 -20.76 -38.35 12.54
N GLY A 212 -19.98 -38.86 11.59
CA GLY A 212 -19.50 -40.23 11.53
C GLY A 212 -18.20 -40.30 10.74
#